data_AF-A0A3P8UR39-F1
#
_entry.id   AF-A0A3P8UR39-F1
#
_cell.length_a   1.000
_cell.length_b   1.000
_cell.length_c   1.000
_cell.angle_alpha   90.00
_cell.angle_beta   90.00
_cell.angle_gamma   90.00
#
_symmetry.space_group_name_H-M   'P 1'
#
loop_
_entity.id
_entity.type
_entity.pdbx_description
1 polymer ?
#
loop_
_entity_poly.entity_id
_entity_poly.type
_entity_poly.pdbx_seq_one_letter_code
_entity_poly.pdbx_strand_id
1 'polypeptide(L)'
;MGSGESTTRKVSFGVDDEDRVRILRGVKVIMLIQLSSQGERETALGKIMSLEREQTRQEAEKTKVLAQQLQKKDSQLRALDAFYKEQLAQLEKRNWEEYEHSKERFHEAVSKTESSVRYHSVDPVCLGLQAQILSCYRENKDQTLTCSNLAKEYMQCINAAKKVRILFYPFSRSKIYYGYYDISSCGTLLIYCRQLSVFKHKHIINIYSF
;
A
#
# COMPACT_ATOMS: atom_id res chain seq x y z
N MET A 1 41.82 -18.79 33.99
CA MET A 1 42.34 -17.51 34.51
C MET A 1 41.42 -16.41 33.98
N GLY A 2 40.67 -15.62 34.73
CA GLY A 2 40.42 -15.51 36.17
C GLY A 2 39.02 -14.91 36.38
N SER A 3 38.38 -15.32 37.47
CA SER A 3 37.12 -14.77 37.97
C SER A 3 37.43 -13.46 38.69
N GLY A 4 36.78 -12.37 38.29
CA GLY A 4 36.91 -11.06 38.92
C GLY A 4 35.54 -10.48 39.20
N GLU A 5 35.09 -10.60 40.44
CA GLU A 5 33.83 -10.09 40.96
C GLU A 5 33.79 -8.55 40.86
N SER A 6 32.79 -8.00 40.15
CA SER A 6 32.60 -6.55 40.04
C SER A 6 31.75 -6.04 41.21
N THR A 7 32.35 -5.24 42.08
CA THR A 7 31.62 -4.51 43.12
C THR A 7 30.91 -3.29 42.51
N THR A 8 29.58 -3.32 42.45
CA THR A 8 28.75 -2.18 42.02
C THR A 8 28.75 -1.09 43.10
N ARG A 9 29.16 0.14 42.74
CA ARG A 9 29.02 1.31 43.61
C ARG A 9 27.56 1.78 43.62
N LYS A 10 26.95 1.91 44.80
CA LYS A 10 25.63 2.52 44.96
C LYS A 10 25.72 4.02 44.67
N VAL A 11 24.99 4.48 43.67
CA VAL A 11 24.78 5.91 43.37
C VAL A 11 23.31 6.19 43.60
N SER A 12 23.01 7.19 44.43
CA SER A 12 21.65 7.69 44.66
C SER A 12 21.35 8.79 43.64
N PHE A 13 20.27 8.61 42.88
CA PHE A 13 19.78 9.58 41.90
C PHE A 13 18.65 10.38 42.53
N GLY A 14 18.82 11.70 42.61
CA GLY A 14 17.70 12.63 42.84
C GLY A 14 17.28 13.19 41.49
N VAL A 15 16.00 13.02 41.14
CA VAL A 15 15.36 13.63 39.97
C VAL A 15 14.56 14.82 40.50
N ASP A 16 14.81 16.01 39.98
CA ASP A 16 13.97 17.22 40.18
C ASP A 16 13.44 17.63 38.80
N ASP A 17 12.28 18.30 38.77
CA ASP A 17 11.34 18.51 37.64
C ASP A 17 11.87 19.23 36.37
N GLU A 18 13.18 19.37 36.17
CA GLU A 18 13.80 20.09 35.04
C GLU A 18 14.81 19.25 34.20
N ASP A 19 14.74 17.92 34.23
CA ASP A 19 15.53 17.00 33.37
C ASP A 19 17.06 17.25 33.36
N ARG A 20 17.61 17.88 34.39
CA ARG A 20 19.07 18.06 34.55
C ARG A 20 19.63 17.01 35.49
N VAL A 21 20.20 15.95 34.93
CA VAL A 21 20.96 14.94 35.69
C VAL A 21 22.19 15.60 36.32
N ARG A 22 22.13 15.91 37.63
CA ARG A 22 23.31 16.29 38.41
C ARG A 22 23.84 15.04 39.10
N ILE A 23 24.99 14.54 38.64
CA ILE A 23 25.73 13.52 39.39
C ILE A 23 26.35 14.21 40.61
N LEU A 24 25.68 14.16 41.76
CA LEU A 24 26.31 14.47 43.04
C LEU A 24 27.30 13.33 43.34
N ARG A 25 28.55 13.48 42.90
CA ARG A 25 29.64 12.61 43.35
C ARG A 25 29.77 12.86 44.84
N GLY A 26 29.38 11.88 45.65
CA GLY A 26 29.71 11.88 47.07
C GLY A 26 31.21 12.07 47.20
N VAL A 27 31.63 13.26 47.61
CA VAL A 27 33.01 13.52 48.01
C VAL A 27 33.37 12.38 48.96
N LYS A 28 34.57 11.82 48.84
CA LYS A 28 35.06 10.84 49.83
C LYS A 28 35.34 11.55 51.16
N VAL A 29 34.31 12.19 51.75
CA VAL A 29 34.33 12.87 53.04
C VAL A 29 34.79 11.89 54.12
N ILE A 30 34.47 10.60 53.94
CA ILE A 30 34.90 9.50 54.81
C ILE A 30 36.44 9.44 54.98
N MET A 31 37.24 9.76 53.95
CA MET A 31 38.71 9.74 54.06
C MET A 31 39.29 10.98 54.77
N LEU A 32 38.59 12.12 54.74
CA LEU A 32 39.04 13.36 55.39
C LEU A 32 38.84 13.34 56.91
N ILE A 33 37.86 12.56 57.39
CA ILE A 33 37.53 12.44 58.82
C ILE A 33 38.63 11.70 59.61
N GLN A 34 39.42 10.84 58.96
CA GLN A 34 40.47 10.01 59.59
C GLN A 34 41.84 10.72 59.75
N LEU A 35 42.04 11.89 59.11
CA LEU A 35 43.29 12.64 59.18
C LEU A 35 43.36 13.45 60.48
N SER A 36 44.46 13.40 61.22
CA SER A 36 44.57 13.96 62.57
C SER A 36 44.91 15.46 62.62
N SER A 37 45.55 16.02 61.59
CA SER A 37 45.91 17.44 61.55
C SER A 37 45.08 18.26 60.53
N GLN A 38 44.79 19.52 60.88
CA GLN A 38 43.99 20.43 60.04
C GLN A 38 44.69 20.75 58.71
N GLY A 39 46.04 20.84 58.71
CA GLY A 39 46.84 21.07 57.51
C GLY A 39 46.88 19.89 56.53
N GLU A 40 46.84 18.64 57.02
CA GLU A 40 46.76 17.46 56.14
C GLU A 40 45.39 17.33 55.47
N ARG A 41 44.32 17.75 56.15
CA ARG A 41 42.96 17.79 55.56
C ARG A 41 42.85 18.83 54.46
N GLU A 42 43.40 20.03 54.67
CA GLU A 42 43.37 21.11 53.67
C GLU A 42 44.18 20.76 52.41
N THR A 43 45.35 20.15 52.58
CA THR A 43 46.17 19.69 51.44
C THR A 43 45.53 18.52 50.69
N ALA A 44 44.91 17.57 51.39
CA ALA A 44 44.15 16.48 50.76
C ALA A 44 42.92 16.99 50.00
N LEU A 45 42.17 17.94 50.57
CA LEU A 45 41.03 18.57 49.92
C LEU A 45 41.45 19.34 48.67
N GLY A 46 42.55 20.10 48.73
CA GLY A 46 43.12 20.78 47.57
C GLY A 46 43.46 19.83 46.41
N LYS A 47 44.00 18.64 46.71
CA LYS A 47 44.29 17.59 45.71
C LYS A 47 43.02 16.95 45.13
N ILE A 48 41.98 16.76 45.94
CA ILE A 48 40.69 16.23 45.46
C ILE A 48 40.01 17.25 44.54
N MET A 49 39.99 18.52 44.95
CA MET A 49 39.41 19.61 44.16
C MET A 49 40.15 19.82 42.83
N SER A 50 41.48 19.68 42.81
CA SER A 50 42.24 19.78 41.55
C SER A 50 41.95 18.62 40.61
N LEU A 51 41.85 17.38 41.14
CA LEU A 51 41.48 16.21 40.35
C LEU A 51 40.05 16.31 39.80
N GLU A 52 39.09 16.80 40.60
CA GLU A 52 37.71 16.99 40.17
C GLU A 52 37.62 18.06 39.05
N ARG A 53 38.32 19.19 39.20
CA ARG A 53 38.40 20.22 38.15
C ARG A 53 38.98 19.68 36.84
N GLU A 54 40.03 18.85 36.93
CA GLU A 54 40.63 18.22 35.76
C GLU A 54 39.67 17.21 35.10
N GLN A 55 38.97 16.41 35.91
CA GLN A 55 37.93 15.49 35.40
C GLN A 55 36.79 16.24 34.73
N THR A 56 36.28 17.33 35.32
CA THR A 56 35.23 18.16 34.72
C THR A 56 35.71 18.79 33.40
N ARG A 57 36.97 19.21 33.30
CA ARG A 57 37.54 19.75 32.05
C ARG A 57 37.62 18.67 30.97
N GLN A 58 38.10 17.48 31.31
CA GLN A 58 38.17 16.35 30.39
C GLN A 58 36.78 15.88 29.93
N GLU A 59 35.81 15.86 30.84
CA GLU A 59 34.41 15.55 30.52
C GLU A 59 33.81 16.61 29.60
N ALA A 60 34.00 17.90 29.91
CA ALA A 60 33.53 19.00 29.08
C ALA A 60 34.12 18.95 27.65
N GLU A 61 35.41 18.64 27.52
CA GLU A 61 36.06 18.53 26.22
C GLU A 61 35.54 17.32 25.42
N LYS A 62 35.37 16.17 26.07
CA LYS A 62 34.75 14.98 25.45
C LYS A 62 33.32 15.27 24.99
N THR A 63 32.53 15.98 25.80
CA THR A 63 31.16 16.37 25.43
C THR A 63 31.15 17.31 24.23
N LYS A 64 32.08 18.27 24.14
CA LYS A 64 32.19 19.16 22.97
C LYS A 64 32.53 18.38 21.69
N VAL A 65 33.50 17.47 21.75
CA VAL A 65 33.88 16.64 20.60
C VAL A 65 32.70 15.78 20.15
N LEU A 66 32.01 15.13 21.09
CA LEU A 66 30.83 14.33 20.77
C LEU A 66 29.70 15.17 20.18
N ALA A 67 29.44 16.37 20.71
CA ALA A 67 28.43 17.28 20.18
C ALA A 67 28.73 17.69 18.72
N GLN A 68 29.99 17.97 18.39
CA GLN A 68 30.40 18.26 17.01
C GLN A 68 30.21 17.05 16.08
N GLN A 69 30.54 15.84 16.55
CA GLN A 69 30.33 14.62 15.78
C GLN A 69 28.84 14.36 15.52
N LEU A 70 27.98 14.55 16.52
CA LEU A 70 26.53 14.43 16.38
C LEU A 70 25.99 15.46 15.40
N GLN A 71 26.39 16.72 15.51
CA GLN A 71 25.99 17.76 14.56
C GLN A 71 26.36 17.42 13.12
N LYS A 72 27.56 16.85 12.90
CA LYS A 72 27.99 16.39 11.58
C LYS A 72 27.17 15.20 11.08
N LYS A 73 26.81 14.26 11.94
CA LYS A 73 25.95 13.12 11.59
C LYS A 73 24.53 13.56 11.27
N ASP A 74 23.98 14.49 12.04
CA ASP A 74 22.65 15.05 11.82
C ASP A 74 22.57 15.79 10.49
N SER A 75 23.58 16.58 10.13
CA SER A 75 23.60 17.26 8.83
C SER A 75 23.69 16.28 7.66
N GLN A 76 24.47 15.21 7.79
CA GLN A 76 24.54 14.14 6.79
C GLN A 76 23.21 13.41 6.63
N LEU A 77 22.54 13.08 7.75
CA LEU A 77 21.24 12.41 7.73
C LEU A 77 20.17 13.30 7.10
N ARG A 78 20.14 14.59 7.42
CA ARG A 78 19.20 15.56 6.83
C ARG A 78 19.40 15.70 5.32
N ALA A 79 20.66 15.76 4.85
CA ALA A 79 20.95 15.84 3.42
C ALA A 79 20.48 14.58 2.68
N LEU A 80 20.68 13.41 3.27
CA LEU A 80 20.25 12.12 2.70
C LEU A 80 18.72 11.99 2.68
N ASP A 81 18.05 12.37 3.76
CA ASP A 81 16.59 12.39 3.86
C ASP A 81 15.98 13.32 2.80
N ALA A 82 16.52 14.54 2.64
CA ALA A 82 16.07 15.46 1.60
C ALA A 82 16.26 14.88 0.20
N PHE A 83 17.39 14.23 -0.07
CA PHE A 83 17.64 13.58 -1.35
C PHE A 83 16.63 12.47 -1.64
N TYR A 84 16.39 11.56 -0.70
CA TYR A 84 15.44 10.46 -0.94
C TYR A 84 13.99 10.93 -1.00
N LYS A 85 13.60 11.95 -0.23
CA LYS A 85 12.27 12.56 -0.33
C LYS A 85 12.04 13.16 -1.71
N GLU A 86 13.03 13.85 -2.27
CA GLU A 86 12.94 14.39 -3.62
C GLU A 86 12.83 13.28 -4.67
N GLN A 87 13.64 12.21 -4.55
CA GLN A 87 13.56 11.07 -5.47
C GLN A 87 12.20 10.35 -5.42
N LEU A 88 11.62 10.20 -4.22
CA LEU A 88 10.29 9.62 -4.05
C LEU A 88 9.22 10.52 -4.67
N ALA A 89 9.26 11.82 -4.43
CA ALA A 89 8.32 12.76 -5.03
C ALA A 89 8.38 12.75 -6.56
N GLN A 90 9.58 12.68 -7.14
CA GLN A 90 9.76 12.54 -8.59
C GLN A 90 9.22 11.21 -9.12
N LEU A 91 9.42 10.11 -8.39
CA LEU A 91 8.89 8.81 -8.78
C LEU A 91 7.37 8.78 -8.71
N GLU A 92 6.77 9.30 -7.64
CA GLU A 92 5.33 9.41 -7.45
C GLU A 92 4.69 10.25 -8.56
N LYS A 93 5.32 11.39 -8.91
CA LYS A 93 4.87 12.24 -10.01
C LYS A 93 4.89 11.49 -11.35
N ARG A 94 6.01 10.85 -11.71
CA ARG A 94 6.10 10.08 -12.97
C ARG A 94 5.14 8.90 -13.02
N ASN A 95 4.96 8.21 -11.89
CA ASN A 95 4.00 7.10 -11.79
C ASN A 95 2.57 7.60 -12.01
N TRP A 96 2.22 8.73 -11.40
CA TRP A 96 0.92 9.37 -11.58
C TRP A 96 0.66 9.78 -13.03
N GLU A 97 1.64 10.44 -13.67
CA GLU A 97 1.55 10.84 -15.08
C GLU A 97 1.38 9.63 -16.01
N GLU A 98 2.14 8.55 -15.79
CA GLU A 98 2.00 7.32 -16.57
C GLU A 98 0.65 6.64 -16.34
N TYR A 99 0.14 6.65 -15.10
CA TYR A 99 -1.18 6.11 -14.78
C TYR A 99 -2.29 6.85 -15.53
N GLU A 100 -2.32 8.19 -15.45
CA GLU A 100 -3.33 8.98 -16.16
C GLU A 100 -3.23 8.81 -17.68
N HIS A 101 -2.01 8.80 -18.24
CA HIS A 101 -1.81 8.58 -19.67
C HIS A 101 -2.23 7.16 -20.12
N SER A 102 -1.98 6.14 -19.29
CA SER A 102 -2.40 4.76 -19.56
C SER A 102 -3.92 4.62 -19.53
N LYS A 103 -4.57 5.26 -18.54
CA LYS A 103 -6.02 5.34 -18.42
C LYS A 103 -6.64 6.04 -19.64
N GLU A 104 -6.09 7.17 -20.08
CA GLU A 104 -6.56 7.87 -21.27
C GLU A 104 -6.44 7.00 -22.52
N ARG A 105 -5.26 6.39 -22.77
CA ARG A 105 -5.06 5.47 -23.90
C ARG A 105 -6.01 4.28 -23.88
N PHE A 106 -6.32 3.75 -22.69
CA PHE A 106 -7.30 2.69 -22.55
C PHE A 106 -8.70 3.16 -22.95
N HIS A 107 -9.15 4.30 -22.43
CA HIS A 107 -10.47 4.85 -22.77
C HIS A 107 -10.58 5.21 -24.25
N GLU A 108 -9.53 5.78 -24.84
CA GLU A 108 -9.46 6.04 -26.28
C GLU A 108 -9.57 4.75 -27.09
N ALA A 109 -8.80 3.71 -26.72
CA ALA A 109 -8.85 2.41 -27.39
C ALA A 109 -10.23 1.75 -27.28
N VAL A 110 -10.89 1.86 -26.13
CA VAL A 110 -12.27 1.40 -25.93
C VAL A 110 -13.22 2.18 -26.84
N SER A 111 -13.21 3.51 -26.82
CA SER A 111 -14.10 4.34 -27.63
C SER A 111 -13.92 4.10 -29.14
N LYS A 112 -12.67 3.99 -29.60
CA LYS A 112 -12.35 3.67 -31.00
C LYS A 112 -12.79 2.26 -31.39
N THR A 113 -12.70 1.31 -30.47
CA THR A 113 -13.20 -0.05 -30.69
C THR A 113 -14.72 -0.06 -30.72
N GLU A 114 -15.39 0.60 -29.79
CA GLU A 114 -16.86 0.73 -29.75
C GLU A 114 -17.41 1.37 -31.03
N SER A 115 -16.77 2.42 -31.55
CA SER A 115 -17.19 3.04 -32.80
C SER A 115 -16.98 2.15 -34.03
N SER A 116 -16.00 1.23 -33.97
CA SER A 116 -15.65 0.34 -35.08
C SER A 116 -16.37 -1.00 -35.02
N VAL A 117 -16.78 -1.42 -33.81
CA VAL A 117 -17.58 -2.61 -33.57
C VAL A 117 -19.01 -2.29 -34.01
N ARG A 118 -19.36 -2.71 -35.23
CA ARG A 118 -20.76 -2.77 -35.62
C ARG A 118 -21.45 -3.75 -34.68
N TYR A 119 -22.33 -3.24 -33.82
CA TYR A 119 -23.32 -4.07 -33.17
C TYR A 119 -24.13 -4.74 -34.29
N HIS A 120 -23.85 -6.02 -34.54
CA HIS A 120 -24.67 -6.77 -35.46
C HIS A 120 -26.02 -6.89 -34.76
N SER A 121 -27.04 -6.17 -35.25
CA SER A 121 -28.39 -6.39 -34.73
C SER A 121 -28.67 -7.87 -34.98
N VAL A 122 -28.74 -8.64 -33.90
CA VAL A 122 -29.31 -9.98 -33.94
C VAL A 122 -30.81 -9.81 -34.01
N ASP A 123 -31.26 -9.20 -35.11
CA ASP A 123 -32.68 -9.10 -35.41
C ASP A 123 -33.19 -10.55 -35.50
N PRO A 124 -34.19 -10.92 -34.68
CA PRO A 124 -34.66 -12.29 -34.66
C PRO A 124 -35.18 -12.62 -36.05
N VAL A 125 -34.61 -13.65 -36.66
CA VAL A 125 -34.99 -14.03 -38.02
C VAL A 125 -36.37 -14.69 -37.96
N CYS A 126 -37.23 -14.35 -38.93
CA CYS A 126 -38.59 -14.91 -39.06
C CYS A 126 -39.61 -14.46 -38.00
N LEU A 127 -39.44 -13.29 -37.37
CA LEU A 127 -40.36 -12.74 -36.35
C LEU A 127 -41.84 -12.83 -36.73
N GLY A 128 -42.19 -12.47 -37.96
CA GLY A 128 -43.57 -12.52 -38.44
C GLY A 128 -44.14 -13.94 -38.46
N LEU A 129 -43.39 -14.91 -39.00
CA LEU A 129 -43.78 -16.32 -39.02
C LEU A 129 -43.82 -16.93 -37.61
N GLN A 130 -42.91 -16.49 -36.72
CA GLN A 130 -42.90 -16.88 -35.31
C GLN A 130 -44.17 -16.42 -34.59
N ALA A 131 -44.63 -15.19 -34.83
CA ALA A 131 -45.88 -14.70 -34.25
C ALA A 131 -47.09 -15.49 -34.76
N GLN A 132 -47.14 -15.76 -36.07
CA GLN A 132 -48.25 -16.48 -36.69
C GLN A 132 -48.34 -17.93 -36.22
N ILE A 133 -47.22 -18.67 -36.15
CA ILE A 133 -47.23 -20.06 -35.69
C ILE A 133 -47.63 -20.19 -34.22
N LEU A 134 -47.20 -19.25 -33.38
CA LEU A 134 -47.61 -19.18 -31.98
C LEU A 134 -49.09 -18.83 -31.82
N SER A 135 -49.67 -18.00 -32.71
CA SER A 135 -51.12 -17.76 -32.72
C SER A 135 -51.88 -19.02 -33.10
N CYS A 136 -51.47 -19.68 -34.19
CA CYS A 136 -52.14 -20.88 -34.69
C CYS A 136 -52.21 -22.00 -33.64
N TYR A 137 -51.11 -22.27 -32.92
CA TYR A 137 -51.11 -23.28 -31.85
C TYR A 137 -51.94 -22.88 -30.63
N ARG A 138 -52.07 -21.58 -30.33
CA ARG A 138 -52.94 -21.13 -29.24
C ARG A 138 -54.41 -21.31 -29.57
N GLU A 139 -54.77 -21.11 -30.84
CA GLU A 139 -56.14 -21.23 -31.35
C GLU A 139 -56.54 -22.69 -31.64
N ASN A 140 -55.57 -23.56 -31.96
CA ASN A 140 -55.79 -24.96 -32.35
C ASN A 140 -55.06 -25.96 -31.45
N LYS A 141 -55.29 -25.89 -30.13
CA LYS A 141 -54.59 -26.71 -29.12
C LYS A 141 -54.77 -28.23 -29.33
N ASP A 142 -55.97 -28.65 -29.69
CA ASP A 142 -56.32 -30.07 -29.86
C ASP A 142 -56.18 -30.54 -31.32
N GLN A 143 -55.90 -29.61 -32.25
CA GLN A 143 -55.81 -29.85 -33.69
C GLN A 143 -54.52 -29.26 -34.27
N THR A 144 -53.40 -29.46 -33.59
CA THR A 144 -52.09 -28.85 -33.95
C THR A 144 -51.59 -29.18 -35.36
N LEU A 145 -52.11 -30.24 -35.99
CA LEU A 145 -51.78 -30.63 -37.35
C LEU A 145 -52.29 -29.62 -38.42
N THR A 146 -53.31 -28.80 -38.11
CA THR A 146 -53.77 -27.74 -39.01
C THR A 146 -52.72 -26.65 -39.20
N CYS A 147 -51.86 -26.42 -38.20
CA CYS A 147 -50.74 -25.48 -38.25
C CYS A 147 -49.50 -26.03 -38.98
N SER A 148 -49.56 -27.24 -39.54
CA SER A 148 -48.40 -27.92 -40.13
C SER A 148 -47.77 -27.19 -41.32
N ASN A 149 -48.56 -26.51 -42.14
CA ASN A 149 -48.05 -25.73 -43.27
C ASN A 149 -47.30 -24.48 -42.78
N LEU A 150 -47.85 -23.79 -41.78
CA LEU A 150 -47.21 -22.63 -41.14
C LEU A 150 -45.91 -23.02 -40.41
N ALA A 151 -45.88 -24.20 -39.79
CA ALA A 151 -44.68 -24.78 -39.20
C ALA A 151 -43.59 -25.08 -40.24
N LYS A 152 -43.95 -25.59 -41.42
CA LYS A 152 -43.02 -25.81 -42.52
C LYS A 152 -42.41 -24.50 -43.02
N GLU A 153 -43.22 -23.46 -43.21
CA GLU A 153 -42.75 -22.14 -43.65
C GLU A 153 -41.81 -21.49 -42.64
N TYR A 154 -42.16 -21.54 -41.36
CA TYR A 154 -41.28 -21.05 -40.28
C TYR A 154 -39.93 -21.79 -40.27
N MET A 155 -39.95 -23.12 -40.41
CA MET A 155 -38.73 -23.93 -40.47
C MET A 155 -37.90 -23.66 -41.73
N GLN A 156 -38.54 -23.42 -42.88
CA GLN A 156 -37.85 -23.03 -44.11
C GLN A 156 -37.15 -21.68 -43.95
N CYS A 157 -37.82 -20.70 -43.35
CA CYS A 157 -37.23 -19.40 -43.05
C CYS A 157 -36.02 -19.51 -42.11
N ILE A 158 -36.12 -20.30 -41.02
CA ILE A 158 -34.99 -20.56 -40.11
C ILE A 158 -33.83 -21.22 -40.86
N ASN A 159 -34.10 -22.22 -41.69
CA ASN A 159 -33.07 -22.97 -42.40
C ASN A 159 -32.38 -22.12 -43.49
N ALA A 160 -33.13 -21.26 -44.18
CA ALA A 160 -32.57 -20.28 -45.09
C ALA A 160 -31.65 -19.30 -44.35
N ALA A 161 -32.11 -18.78 -43.20
CA ALA A 161 -31.31 -17.89 -42.37
C ALA A 161 -30.05 -18.55 -41.80
N LYS A 162 -30.14 -19.83 -41.40
CA LYS A 162 -28.97 -20.63 -40.98
C LYS A 162 -27.94 -20.77 -42.10
N LYS A 163 -28.38 -21.01 -43.35
CA LYS A 163 -27.49 -21.10 -44.52
C LYS A 163 -26.78 -19.77 -44.79
N VAL A 164 -27.51 -18.64 -44.71
CA VAL A 164 -26.93 -17.30 -44.87
C VAL A 164 -25.96 -16.97 -43.74
N ARG A 165 -26.31 -17.28 -42.48
CA ARG A 165 -25.45 -16.99 -41.31
C ARG A 165 -24.12 -17.75 -41.33
N ILE A 166 -24.09 -18.97 -41.87
CA ILE A 166 -22.85 -19.76 -42.07
C ILE A 166 -21.93 -19.11 -43.11
N LEU A 167 -22.48 -18.42 -44.12
CA LEU A 167 -21.71 -17.77 -45.18
C LEU A 167 -21.15 -16.39 -44.79
N PHE A 168 -21.75 -15.73 -43.78
CA PHE A 168 -21.32 -14.40 -43.32
C PHE A 168 -20.46 -14.41 -42.03
N TYR A 169 -20.30 -15.56 -41.35
CA TYR A 169 -19.45 -15.69 -40.15
C TYR A 169 -18.48 -16.88 -40.27
N PRO A 170 -17.27 -16.71 -40.83
CA PRO A 170 -16.22 -17.74 -40.75
C PRO A 170 -15.55 -17.83 -39.36
N PHE A 171 -15.93 -17.00 -38.39
CA PHE A 171 -15.41 -17.00 -37.02
C PHE A 171 -16.63 -16.76 -36.10
N SER A 172 -17.09 -17.67 -35.24
CA SER A 172 -16.36 -18.16 -34.08
C SER A 172 -16.99 -19.47 -33.59
N ARG A 173 -16.38 -20.60 -33.92
CA ARG A 173 -16.43 -21.80 -33.06
C ARG A 173 -15.34 -21.71 -31.99
N SER A 174 -14.99 -20.51 -31.54
CA SER A 174 -14.34 -20.32 -30.27
C SER A 174 -15.37 -20.73 -29.24
N LYS A 175 -15.20 -21.92 -28.64
CA LYS A 175 -15.76 -22.18 -27.32
C LYS A 175 -15.51 -20.91 -26.52
N ILE A 176 -16.57 -20.22 -26.12
CA ILE A 176 -16.47 -19.30 -25.01
C ILE A 176 -16.18 -20.22 -23.83
N TYR A 177 -14.90 -20.57 -23.65
CA TYR A 177 -14.39 -20.70 -22.31
C TYR A 177 -14.70 -19.34 -21.72
N TYR A 178 -15.63 -19.31 -20.76
CA TYR A 178 -15.57 -18.31 -19.71
C TYR A 178 -14.19 -18.49 -19.09
N GLY A 179 -13.18 -17.84 -19.69
CA GLY A 179 -11.94 -17.53 -19.03
C GLY A 179 -12.33 -16.57 -17.93
N TYR A 180 -12.68 -17.12 -16.77
CA TYR A 180 -12.22 -16.53 -15.53
C TYR A 180 -10.77 -16.12 -15.81
N TYR A 181 -10.51 -14.82 -15.89
CA TYR A 181 -9.15 -14.35 -15.85
C TYR A 181 -8.61 -14.84 -14.51
N ASP A 182 -7.81 -15.89 -14.64
CA ASP A 182 -7.11 -16.52 -13.56
C ASP A 182 -6.26 -15.45 -12.89
N ILE A 183 -6.61 -15.14 -11.64
CA ILE A 183 -5.84 -14.25 -10.76
C ILE A 183 -4.47 -14.91 -10.45
N SER A 184 -4.15 -16.09 -11.02
CA SER A 184 -2.87 -16.78 -10.87
C SER A 184 -1.66 -16.08 -11.51
N SER A 185 -1.79 -15.01 -12.31
CA SER A 185 -0.65 -14.16 -12.69
C SER A 185 -0.46 -12.93 -11.79
N CYS A 186 -1.24 -12.81 -10.71
CA CYS A 186 -0.97 -11.87 -9.62
C CYS A 186 0.17 -12.34 -8.69
N GLY A 187 1.13 -13.11 -9.22
CA GLY A 187 2.26 -13.68 -8.48
C GLY A 187 3.37 -12.69 -8.13
N THR A 188 3.37 -11.48 -8.71
CA THR A 188 4.48 -10.52 -8.52
C THR A 188 4.04 -9.16 -7.96
N LEU A 189 2.74 -8.95 -7.69
CA LEU A 189 2.21 -7.65 -7.26
C LEU A 189 1.15 -7.77 -6.14
N LEU A 190 1.36 -8.70 -5.21
CA LEU A 190 0.53 -8.86 -3.99
C LEU A 190 0.56 -7.65 -3.03
N ILE A 191 1.30 -6.59 -3.33
CA ILE A 191 1.32 -5.37 -2.51
C ILE A 191 0.22 -4.39 -2.93
N TYR A 192 -0.19 -4.34 -4.21
CA TYR A 192 -1.13 -3.31 -4.69
C TYR A 192 -2.62 -3.66 -4.57
N CYS A 193 -2.97 -4.95 -4.50
CA CYS A 193 -4.39 -5.35 -4.42
C CYS A 193 -4.95 -5.39 -2.99
N ARG A 194 -4.10 -5.29 -1.95
CA ARG A 194 -4.56 -5.32 -0.55
C ARG A 194 -5.06 -3.98 -0.02
N GLN A 195 -4.80 -2.86 -0.72
CA GLN A 195 -5.29 -1.53 -0.31
C GLN A 195 -6.76 -1.27 -0.70
N LEU A 196 -7.30 -1.95 -1.73
CA LEU A 196 -8.67 -1.75 -2.20
C LEU A 196 -9.75 -2.30 -1.25
N SER A 197 -9.39 -3.21 -0.35
CA SER A 197 -10.29 -3.73 0.70
C SER A 197 -10.29 -2.91 2.00
N VAL A 198 -9.32 -2.01 2.23
CA VAL A 198 -9.24 -1.24 3.48
C VAL A 198 -9.87 0.16 3.35
N PHE A 199 -9.95 0.72 2.14
CA PHE A 199 -10.49 2.08 1.94
C PHE A 199 -12.01 2.15 1.70
N LYS A 200 -12.69 1.02 1.53
CA LYS A 200 -14.14 0.97 1.22
C LYS A 200 -15.07 0.98 2.43
N HIS A 201 -14.57 1.33 3.63
CA HIS A 201 -15.39 1.31 4.85
C HIS A 201 -15.65 2.68 5.49
N LYS A 202 -15.32 3.79 4.82
CA LYS A 202 -15.48 5.13 5.43
C LYS A 202 -16.30 6.16 4.65
N HIS A 203 -16.88 5.82 3.49
CA HIS A 203 -17.65 6.81 2.71
C HIS A 203 -18.93 6.30 2.03
N ILE A 204 -19.49 5.16 2.45
CA ILE A 204 -20.81 4.69 1.98
C ILE A 204 -21.81 4.74 3.15
N ILE A 205 -22.04 5.94 3.67
CA ILE A 205 -23.24 6.31 4.44
C ILE A 205 -23.59 7.74 4.02
N ASN A 206 -24.17 7.93 2.83
CA ASN A 206 -25.06 9.08 2.49
C ASN A 206 -25.36 9.22 0.99
N ILE A 207 -25.74 8.15 0.28
CA ILE A 207 -26.34 8.33 -1.06
C ILE A 207 -27.53 7.38 -1.26
N TYR A 208 -28.43 7.32 -0.27
CA TYR A 208 -29.81 6.87 -0.48
C TYR A 208 -30.73 7.57 0.53
N SER A 209 -30.90 8.88 0.35
CA SER A 209 -32.04 9.63 0.87
C SER A 209 -32.26 10.82 -0.03
N PHE A 210 -33.02 10.60 -1.11
CA PHE A 210 -34.06 11.46 -1.69
C PHE A 210 -34.59 10.80 -2.97
#